data_AF-A0A8X8XG89-F1
#
_entry.id   AF-A0A8X8XG89-F1
#
_cell.length_a   1.000
_cell.length_b   1.000
_cell.length_c   1.000
_cell.angle_alpha   90.00
_cell.angle_beta   90.00
_cell.angle_gamma   90.00
#
_symmetry.space_group_name_H-M   'P 1'
#
loop_
_entity.id
_entity.type
_entity.pdbx_description
1 polymer ?
#
loop_
_entity_poly.entity_id
_entity_poly.type
_entity_poly.pdbx_seq_one_letter_code
_entity_poly.pdbx_strand_id
1 'polypeptide(L)'
;MIFSYSAINMCPHYGSYPLCNKLRATSQKTSLVQGNLIVCFGFTLTKMEGGSSNGPKYECLLFDMDDTLYPLSLGINMACRKNIEEYMLHHMQIEESEVPRLCLELYREYGTTMAGLKVMGYEFDNDEFHAYVHGRLPYELLKPDPVLRNLLHSMPQQKIIFTNADEAHVAQVLSRMGLEDCFHGVICFETLNPPPSEPVKIKDGTVEVKDPPEMNNGTSSRKTQILCKPSVEAMEAAIRIANVDPKKTIFFDDSVRNIASGKAAGLHTVVVGRSTLVPGADHALNSIHNIKEALPEIWEDEVEHLEQVIQSSAVETVVLA
;
A
#
# COMPACT_ATOMS: atom_id res chain seq x y z
N MET A 1 -8.75 -61.00 -4.93
CA MET A 1 -9.01 -60.39 -6.25
C MET A 1 -10.35 -59.67 -6.16
N ILE A 2 -10.36 -58.33 -6.15
CA ILE A 2 -10.83 -57.46 -7.26
C ILE A 2 -12.37 -57.29 -7.20
N PHE A 3 -13.02 -56.12 -7.08
CA PHE A 3 -12.68 -54.69 -6.86
C PHE A 3 -13.98 -54.04 -6.33
N SER A 4 -13.87 -53.02 -5.46
CA SER A 4 -14.98 -52.13 -5.10
C SER A 4 -15.12 -50.99 -6.12
N TYR A 5 -16.35 -50.71 -6.56
CA TYR A 5 -16.70 -49.51 -7.30
C TYR A 5 -17.05 -48.37 -6.33
N SER A 6 -16.33 -47.24 -6.44
CA SER A 6 -16.79 -45.94 -5.94
C SER A 6 -16.41 -44.87 -6.96
N ALA A 7 -17.41 -44.09 -7.36
CA ALA A 7 -17.36 -43.08 -8.39
C ALA A 7 -16.42 -41.92 -8.03
N ILE A 8 -15.69 -41.46 -9.06
CA ILE A 8 -14.88 -40.25 -9.09
C ILE A 8 -15.81 -39.09 -9.44
N ASN A 9 -15.93 -38.10 -8.56
CA ASN A 9 -16.32 -36.74 -8.93
C ASN A 9 -15.22 -35.82 -8.43
N MET A 10 -14.53 -35.19 -9.38
CA MET A 10 -13.49 -34.20 -9.14
C MET A 10 -14.13 -32.85 -8.85
N CYS A 11 -13.82 -32.27 -7.69
CA CYS A 11 -13.93 -30.84 -7.41
C CYS A 11 -12.54 -30.20 -7.56
N PRO A 12 -12.41 -29.01 -8.18
CA PRO A 12 -11.15 -28.28 -8.23
C PRO A 12 -10.84 -27.62 -6.88
N HIS A 13 -9.62 -27.85 -6.41
CA HIS A 13 -9.03 -27.28 -5.21
C HIS A 13 -8.76 -25.77 -5.37
N TYR A 14 -9.35 -24.94 -4.50
CA TYR A 14 -8.79 -23.64 -4.12
C TYR A 14 -7.89 -23.84 -2.89
N GLY A 15 -6.59 -23.69 -3.09
CA GLY A 15 -5.57 -23.76 -2.04
C GLY A 15 -5.57 -22.48 -1.21
N SER A 16 -6.03 -22.61 0.03
CA SER A 16 -5.94 -21.60 1.09
C SER A 16 -4.60 -21.73 1.79
N TYR A 17 -3.78 -20.68 1.81
CA TYR A 17 -2.57 -20.62 2.62
C TYR A 17 -2.90 -20.08 4.02
N PRO A 18 -2.53 -20.77 5.12
CA PRO A 18 -2.79 -20.31 6.47
C PRO A 18 -1.57 -19.58 7.04
N LEU A 19 -1.68 -18.27 7.32
CA LEU A 19 -0.84 -17.62 8.32
C LEU A 19 -1.53 -17.68 9.68
N CYS A 20 -0.87 -18.39 10.58
CA CYS A 20 -1.40 -18.97 11.79
C CYS A 20 -1.44 -17.96 12.95
N ASN A 21 -2.62 -17.81 13.52
CA ASN A 21 -2.89 -17.28 14.86
C ASN A 21 -1.94 -17.88 15.92
N LYS A 22 -1.17 -17.03 16.60
CA LYS A 22 -0.64 -17.32 17.95
C LYS A 22 -0.53 -16.03 18.76
N LEU A 23 -1.56 -15.70 19.53
CA LEU A 23 -1.41 -14.94 20.76
C LEU A 23 -1.94 -15.76 21.93
N ARG A 24 -1.01 -16.05 22.84
CA ARG A 24 -1.20 -16.76 24.11
C ARG A 24 -2.16 -15.97 25.00
N ALA A 25 -3.21 -16.64 25.45
CA ALA A 25 -3.98 -16.24 26.62
C ALA A 25 -3.14 -16.50 27.89
N THR A 26 -2.82 -15.46 28.65
CA THR A 26 -2.42 -15.59 30.05
C THR A 26 -3.64 -15.42 30.95
N SER A 27 -3.96 -16.50 31.65
CA SER A 27 -4.96 -16.60 32.70
C SER A 27 -4.59 -15.74 33.91
N GLN A 28 -5.48 -14.89 34.40
CA GLN A 28 -5.52 -14.50 35.81
C GLN A 28 -6.98 -14.34 36.31
N LYS A 29 -7.36 -15.34 37.11
CA LYS A 29 -8.30 -15.37 38.25
C LYS A 29 -9.56 -14.50 38.25
N THR A 30 -10.68 -15.22 38.17
CA THR A 30 -12.00 -14.89 38.71
C THR A 30 -12.01 -14.58 40.21
N SER A 31 -12.74 -13.54 40.62
CA SER A 31 -13.51 -13.51 41.87
C SER A 31 -14.82 -12.74 41.66
N LEU A 32 -15.94 -13.45 41.78
CA LEU A 32 -17.30 -12.91 41.85
C LEU A 32 -17.58 -12.50 43.30
N VAL A 33 -18.03 -11.25 43.54
CA VAL A 33 -19.04 -10.92 44.57
C VAL A 33 -19.86 -9.72 44.09
N GLN A 34 -21.18 -9.84 44.31
CA GLN A 34 -22.31 -8.98 43.95
C GLN A 34 -22.19 -7.48 44.26
N GLY A 35 -22.84 -6.66 43.42
CA GLY A 35 -23.30 -5.32 43.80
C GLY A 35 -23.57 -4.43 42.59
N ASN A 36 -24.85 -4.16 42.32
CA ASN A 36 -25.27 -3.14 41.35
C ASN A 36 -24.65 -1.78 41.71
N LEU A 37 -23.78 -1.25 40.84
CA LEU A 37 -23.48 0.18 40.82
C LEU A 37 -23.26 0.62 39.37
N ILE A 38 -24.21 1.40 38.87
CA ILE A 38 -24.01 2.26 37.72
C ILE A 38 -22.88 3.22 38.10
N VAL A 39 -21.71 3.07 37.49
CA VAL A 39 -20.68 4.10 37.55
C VAL A 39 -20.51 4.67 36.15
N CYS A 40 -21.18 5.79 35.92
CA CYS A 40 -20.81 6.71 34.86
C CYS A 40 -19.41 7.24 35.18
N PHE A 41 -18.37 6.70 34.55
CA PHE A 41 -17.11 7.42 34.45
C PHE A 41 -17.18 8.36 33.26
N GLY A 42 -17.60 9.59 33.55
CA GLY A 42 -17.33 10.72 32.68
C GLY A 42 -15.82 10.85 32.52
N PHE A 43 -15.32 10.64 31.30
CA PHE A 43 -14.01 11.14 30.94
C PHE A 43 -14.16 12.63 30.67
N THR A 44 -13.91 13.42 31.71
CA THR A 44 -13.56 14.83 31.54
C THR A 44 -12.31 14.86 30.66
N LEU A 45 -12.43 15.40 29.45
CA LEU A 45 -11.32 15.62 28.54
C LEU A 45 -10.44 16.73 29.13
N THR A 46 -9.48 16.38 29.98
CA THR A 46 -8.42 17.30 30.38
C THR A 46 -7.51 17.51 29.18
N LYS A 47 -7.64 18.67 28.57
CA LYS A 47 -6.71 19.22 27.58
C LYS A 47 -5.33 19.34 28.28
N MET A 48 -4.43 18.39 28.02
CA MET A 48 -3.02 18.57 28.33
C MET A 48 -2.43 19.46 27.24
N GLU A 49 -2.36 20.76 27.51
CA GLU A 49 -1.52 21.67 26.74
C GLU A 49 -0.07 21.53 27.24
N GLY A 50 0.86 21.36 26.29
CA GLY A 50 2.29 21.57 26.48
C GLY A 50 3.07 20.40 27.08
N GLY A 51 3.44 19.44 26.24
CA GLY A 51 4.47 18.43 26.55
C GLY A 51 5.33 18.17 25.31
N SER A 52 6.64 18.25 25.47
CA SER A 52 7.65 17.87 24.46
C SER A 52 7.26 16.57 23.76
N SER A 53 7.25 16.56 22.42
CA SER A 53 6.86 15.40 21.63
C SER A 53 7.89 14.26 21.77
N ASN A 54 7.76 13.46 22.82
CA ASN A 54 8.62 12.30 23.11
C ASN A 54 8.24 11.04 22.29
N GLY A 55 7.73 11.21 21.08
CA GLY A 55 7.38 10.11 20.18
C GLY A 55 8.27 10.12 18.93
N PRO A 56 8.40 8.98 18.24
CA PRO A 56 9.24 8.88 17.05
C PRO A 56 8.79 9.91 16.01
N LYS A 57 9.76 10.53 15.33
CA LYS A 57 9.50 11.58 14.32
C LYS A 57 8.61 11.05 13.19
N TYR A 58 8.83 9.82 12.77
CA TYR A 58 8.02 9.12 11.79
C TYR A 58 7.53 7.77 12.33
N GLU A 59 6.29 7.43 11.99
CA GLU A 59 5.63 6.19 12.41
C GLU A 59 5.47 5.21 11.24
N CYS A 60 5.36 5.72 10.00
CA CYS A 60 5.15 4.92 8.81
C CYS A 60 5.96 5.42 7.61
N LEU A 61 6.35 4.48 6.75
CA LEU A 61 7.05 4.70 5.49
C LEU A 61 6.24 4.04 4.35
N LEU A 62 5.74 4.83 3.42
CA LEU A 62 5.07 4.39 2.20
C LEU A 62 6.10 4.33 1.07
N PHE A 63 6.22 3.17 0.43
CA PHE A 63 7.13 2.97 -0.69
C PHE A 63 6.33 2.69 -1.95
N ASP A 64 6.53 3.50 -2.97
CA ASP A 64 6.28 3.04 -4.33
C ASP A 64 7.19 1.85 -4.67
N MET A 65 6.77 1.07 -5.66
CA MET A 65 7.44 -0.16 -6.05
C MET A 65 8.25 -0.01 -7.32
N ASP A 66 7.60 0.32 -8.42
CA ASP A 66 8.16 0.29 -9.77
C ASP A 66 9.10 1.47 -9.99
N ASP A 67 10.30 1.22 -10.52
CA ASP A 67 11.35 2.23 -10.68
C ASP A 67 11.84 2.90 -9.36
N THR A 68 11.28 2.49 -8.20
CA THR A 68 11.62 2.96 -6.85
C THR A 68 12.43 1.91 -6.07
N LEU A 69 11.90 0.69 -5.87
CA LEU A 69 12.62 -0.38 -5.17
C LEU A 69 13.72 -1.00 -6.03
N TYR A 70 13.55 -0.94 -7.35
CA TYR A 70 14.52 -1.35 -8.34
C TYR A 70 14.71 -0.21 -9.36
N PRO A 71 15.87 -0.10 -10.02
CA PRO A 71 16.15 1.06 -10.84
C PRO A 71 15.40 1.02 -12.18
N LEU A 72 15.00 2.21 -12.65
CA LEU A 72 14.45 2.48 -13.98
C LEU A 72 15.22 1.81 -15.14
N SER A 73 16.54 1.67 -14.99
CA SER A 73 17.41 1.07 -16.00
C SER A 73 17.15 -0.42 -16.28
N LEU A 74 16.40 -1.12 -15.41
CA LEU A 74 15.98 -2.51 -15.69
C LEU A 74 14.96 -2.60 -16.83
N GLY A 75 14.25 -1.50 -17.16
CA GLY A 75 13.33 -1.45 -18.29
C GLY A 75 12.03 -2.25 -18.10
N ILE A 76 11.66 -2.60 -16.87
CA ILE A 76 10.36 -3.24 -16.57
C ILE A 76 9.21 -2.33 -17.04
N ASN A 77 9.33 -1.02 -16.83
CA ASN A 77 8.33 -0.06 -17.27
C ASN A 77 8.19 0.01 -18.81
N MET A 78 9.28 -0.17 -19.56
CA MET A 78 9.26 -0.19 -21.02
C MET A 78 8.55 -1.45 -21.53
N ALA A 79 8.79 -2.59 -20.88
CA ALA A 79 8.07 -3.83 -21.16
C ALA A 79 6.58 -3.70 -20.80
N CYS A 80 6.25 -3.07 -19.66
CA CYS A 80 4.88 -2.79 -19.26
C CYS A 80 4.16 -1.91 -20.29
N ARG A 81 4.79 -0.80 -20.69
CA ARG A 81 4.27 0.09 -21.73
C ARG A 81 4.01 -0.66 -23.04
N LYS A 82 4.98 -1.47 -23.50
CA LYS A 82 4.81 -2.28 -24.71
C LYS A 82 3.62 -3.24 -24.59
N ASN A 83 3.46 -3.89 -23.43
CA ASN A 83 2.35 -4.81 -23.21
C ASN A 83 0.99 -4.09 -23.21
N ILE A 84 0.92 -2.85 -22.69
CA ILE A 84 -0.28 -1.99 -22.76
C ILE A 84 -0.59 -1.64 -24.22
N GLU A 85 0.42 -1.19 -24.98
CA GLU A 85 0.27 -0.83 -26.40
C GLU A 85 -0.23 -2.02 -27.22
N GLU A 86 0.32 -3.22 -27.00
CA GLU A 86 -0.15 -4.46 -27.63
C GLU A 86 -1.59 -4.83 -27.25
N TYR A 87 -1.98 -4.63 -25.98
CA TYR A 87 -3.35 -4.90 -25.54
C TYR A 87 -4.35 -3.96 -26.26
N MET A 88 -4.01 -2.68 -26.30
CA MET A 88 -4.82 -1.66 -27.00
C MET A 88 -4.98 -2.00 -28.49
N LEU A 89 -3.92 -2.43 -29.14
CA LEU A 89 -3.95 -2.80 -30.56
C LEU A 89 -4.76 -4.08 -30.82
N HIS A 90 -4.49 -5.15 -30.08
CA HIS A 90 -5.00 -6.49 -30.42
C HIS A 90 -6.33 -6.84 -29.75
N HIS A 91 -6.56 -6.38 -28.51
CA HIS A 91 -7.76 -6.69 -27.75
C HIS A 91 -8.81 -5.60 -27.86
N MET A 92 -8.39 -4.33 -27.91
CA MET A 92 -9.30 -3.19 -27.99
C MET A 92 -9.49 -2.66 -29.41
N GLN A 93 -8.70 -3.15 -30.37
CA GLN A 93 -8.77 -2.77 -31.79
C GLN A 93 -8.60 -1.26 -32.00
N ILE A 94 -7.81 -0.61 -31.15
CA ILE A 94 -7.43 0.79 -31.31
C ILE A 94 -6.43 0.86 -32.47
N GLU A 95 -6.59 1.89 -33.31
CA GLU A 95 -5.75 2.10 -34.48
C GLU A 95 -4.28 2.30 -34.08
N GLU A 96 -3.37 1.62 -34.79
CA GLU A 96 -1.94 1.52 -34.43
C GLU A 96 -1.25 2.88 -34.32
N SER A 97 -1.57 3.83 -35.20
CA SER A 97 -0.98 5.17 -35.17
C SER A 97 -1.43 6.02 -33.97
N GLU A 98 -2.60 5.73 -33.40
CA GLU A 98 -3.15 6.42 -32.23
C GLU A 98 -2.64 5.85 -30.89
N VAL A 99 -2.24 4.58 -30.83
CA VAL A 99 -1.89 3.88 -29.57
C VAL A 99 -0.79 4.60 -28.77
N PRO A 100 0.37 4.97 -29.33
CA PRO A 100 1.44 5.62 -28.56
C PRO A 100 1.02 6.99 -28.02
N ARG A 101 0.22 7.73 -28.79
CA ARG A 101 -0.30 9.05 -28.42
C ARG A 101 -1.27 8.92 -27.24
N LEU A 102 -2.23 8.02 -27.35
CA LEU A 102 -3.22 7.74 -26.30
C LEU A 102 -2.54 7.26 -25.01
N CYS A 103 -1.56 6.36 -25.09
CA CYS A 103 -0.83 5.90 -23.89
C CYS A 103 -0.22 7.08 -23.11
N LEU A 104 0.44 7.99 -23.81
CA LEU A 104 1.11 9.14 -23.22
C LEU A 104 0.11 10.15 -22.63
N GLU A 105 -0.94 10.49 -23.39
CA GLU A 105 -1.96 11.45 -22.95
C GLU A 105 -2.72 10.91 -21.73
N LEU A 106 -3.17 9.66 -21.80
CA LEU A 106 -3.92 9.03 -20.71
C LEU A 106 -3.07 8.87 -19.45
N TYR A 107 -1.81 8.46 -19.58
CA TYR A 107 -0.88 8.42 -18.45
C TYR A 107 -0.70 9.82 -17.84
N ARG A 108 -0.50 10.84 -18.69
CA ARG A 108 -0.31 12.22 -18.25
C ARG A 108 -1.54 12.81 -17.55
N GLU A 109 -2.74 12.45 -17.97
CA GLU A 109 -3.96 13.00 -17.40
C GLU A 109 -4.45 12.18 -16.19
N TYR A 110 -4.51 10.86 -16.32
CA TYR A 110 -5.17 9.97 -15.35
C TYR A 110 -4.21 9.19 -14.46
N GLY A 111 -2.89 9.28 -14.69
CA GLY A 111 -1.88 8.58 -13.90
C GLY A 111 -1.56 7.16 -14.37
N THR A 112 -2.53 6.48 -15.00
CA THR A 112 -2.31 5.22 -15.71
C THR A 112 -3.08 5.23 -17.04
N THR A 113 -2.58 4.49 -18.03
CA THR A 113 -3.31 4.30 -19.30
C THR A 113 -4.64 3.59 -19.07
N MET A 114 -4.67 2.59 -18.19
CA MET A 114 -5.88 1.85 -17.82
C MET A 114 -6.98 2.77 -17.26
N ALA A 115 -6.66 3.65 -16.33
CA ALA A 115 -7.61 4.62 -15.77
C ALA A 115 -8.20 5.51 -16.86
N GLY A 116 -7.36 6.02 -17.76
CA GLY A 116 -7.80 6.83 -18.90
C GLY A 116 -8.71 6.07 -19.86
N LEU A 117 -8.38 4.82 -20.18
CA LEU A 117 -9.21 3.98 -21.05
C LEU A 117 -10.62 3.75 -20.45
N LYS A 118 -10.72 3.49 -19.15
CA LYS A 118 -12.02 3.36 -18.46
C LYS A 118 -12.82 4.65 -18.51
N VAL A 119 -12.19 5.81 -18.30
CA VAL A 119 -12.86 7.12 -18.39
C VAL A 119 -13.37 7.39 -19.81
N MET A 120 -12.59 7.06 -20.83
CA MET A 120 -13.00 7.14 -22.24
C MET A 120 -14.17 6.19 -22.58
N GLY A 121 -14.50 5.25 -21.70
CA GLY A 121 -15.62 4.33 -21.87
C GLY A 121 -15.28 3.01 -22.55
N TYR A 122 -14.00 2.65 -22.60
CA TYR A 122 -13.63 1.29 -22.97
C TYR A 122 -13.97 0.31 -21.86
N GLU A 123 -14.66 -0.76 -22.23
CA GLU A 123 -15.05 -1.84 -21.33
C GLU A 123 -14.11 -3.03 -21.55
N PHE A 124 -13.48 -3.50 -20.48
CA PHE A 124 -12.63 -4.67 -20.42
C PHE A 124 -12.54 -5.15 -18.98
N ASP A 125 -12.25 -6.43 -18.77
CA ASP A 125 -12.03 -6.95 -17.43
C ASP A 125 -10.68 -6.47 -16.88
N ASN A 126 -10.66 -6.00 -15.63
CA ASN A 126 -9.46 -5.42 -15.03
C ASN A 126 -8.40 -6.50 -14.75
N ASP A 127 -8.82 -7.69 -14.36
CA ASP A 127 -7.93 -8.80 -14.03
C ASP A 127 -7.33 -9.39 -15.32
N GLU A 128 -8.12 -9.48 -16.40
CA GLU A 128 -7.61 -9.86 -17.72
C GLU A 128 -6.58 -8.84 -18.25
N PHE A 129 -6.84 -7.54 -18.07
CA PHE A 129 -5.90 -6.48 -18.44
C PHE A 129 -4.58 -6.62 -17.67
N HIS A 130 -4.63 -6.75 -16.34
CA HIS A 130 -3.42 -6.92 -15.54
C HIS A 130 -2.69 -8.22 -15.83
N ALA A 131 -3.40 -9.34 -15.99
CA ALA A 131 -2.80 -10.63 -16.36
C ALA A 131 -2.06 -10.53 -17.71
N TYR A 132 -2.60 -9.79 -18.68
CA TYR A 132 -1.94 -9.56 -19.95
C TYR A 132 -0.75 -8.62 -19.84
N VAL A 133 -0.90 -7.51 -19.12
CA VAL A 133 0.13 -6.46 -19.03
C VAL A 133 1.26 -6.87 -18.10
N HIS A 134 0.95 -7.26 -16.87
CA HIS A 134 1.95 -7.61 -15.86
C HIS A 134 2.36 -9.09 -15.90
N GLY A 135 1.49 -10.00 -16.34
CA GLY A 135 1.82 -11.43 -16.43
C GLY A 135 2.89 -11.76 -17.49
N ARG A 136 3.18 -10.83 -18.40
CA ARG A 136 4.18 -10.98 -19.47
C ARG A 136 5.45 -10.14 -19.23
N LEU A 137 5.64 -9.60 -18.02
CA LEU A 137 6.84 -8.84 -17.70
C LEU A 137 8.08 -9.73 -17.53
N PRO A 138 9.28 -9.22 -17.86
CA PRO A 138 10.53 -9.98 -17.76
C PRO A 138 11.04 -10.04 -16.31
N TYR A 139 10.30 -10.70 -15.43
CA TYR A 139 10.62 -10.82 -14.00
C TYR A 139 11.96 -11.49 -13.71
N GLU A 140 12.55 -12.20 -14.66
CA GLU A 140 13.89 -12.78 -14.56
C GLU A 140 15.00 -11.73 -14.46
N LEU A 141 14.73 -10.47 -14.86
CA LEU A 141 15.66 -9.35 -14.72
C LEU A 141 15.78 -8.90 -13.26
N LEU A 142 14.72 -9.08 -12.46
CA LEU A 142 14.75 -8.80 -11.03
C LEU A 142 15.59 -9.85 -10.32
N LYS A 143 16.51 -9.37 -9.49
CA LYS A 143 17.42 -10.20 -8.69
C LYS A 143 17.25 -9.89 -7.21
N PRO A 144 17.53 -10.85 -6.32
CA PRO A 144 17.58 -10.57 -4.90
C PRO A 144 18.52 -9.40 -4.59
N ASP A 145 18.08 -8.51 -3.70
CA ASP A 145 18.88 -7.38 -3.25
C ASP A 145 19.08 -7.45 -1.72
N PRO A 146 20.13 -8.17 -1.26
CA PRO A 146 20.40 -8.28 0.17
C PRO A 146 20.73 -6.95 0.84
N VAL A 147 21.22 -5.95 0.09
CA VAL A 147 21.56 -4.64 0.65
C VAL A 147 20.28 -3.88 0.97
N LEU A 148 19.36 -3.80 0.00
CA LEU A 148 18.05 -3.19 0.21
C LEU A 148 17.26 -3.94 1.30
N ARG A 149 17.26 -5.27 1.26
CA ARG A 149 16.60 -6.10 2.27
C ARG A 149 17.07 -5.78 3.68
N ASN A 150 18.39 -5.74 3.91
CA ASN A 150 18.97 -5.41 5.21
C ASN A 150 18.63 -3.97 5.64
N LEU A 151 18.66 -3.03 4.69
CA LEU A 151 18.28 -1.65 4.93
C LEU A 151 16.82 -1.54 5.40
N LEU A 152 15.88 -2.19 4.71
CA LEU A 152 14.46 -2.19 5.07
C LEU A 152 14.20 -2.85 6.43
N HIS A 153 14.87 -3.96 6.74
CA HIS A 153 14.76 -4.60 8.06
C HIS A 153 15.32 -3.73 9.19
N SER A 154 16.32 -2.89 8.92
CA SER A 154 16.88 -2.01 9.93
C SER A 154 15.97 -0.83 10.30
N MET A 155 14.93 -0.53 9.51
CA MET A 155 14.02 0.59 9.80
C MET A 155 12.99 0.16 10.85
N PRO A 156 12.85 0.88 11.98
CA PRO A 156 11.91 0.52 13.04
C PRO A 156 10.44 0.81 12.70
N GLN A 157 10.18 1.68 11.72
CA GLN A 157 8.84 2.11 11.33
C GLN A 157 8.06 1.02 10.60
N GLN A 158 6.74 1.16 10.60
CA GLN A 158 5.88 0.41 9.70
C GLN A 158 6.22 0.76 8.25
N LYS A 159 6.30 -0.26 7.40
CA LYS A 159 6.63 -0.14 5.98
C LYS A 159 5.48 -0.70 5.16
N ILE A 160 4.97 0.08 4.20
CA ILE A 160 3.84 -0.32 3.35
C ILE A 160 4.21 -0.04 1.90
N ILE A 161 3.91 -1.00 1.01
CA ILE A 161 3.96 -0.74 -0.43
C ILE A 161 2.73 0.08 -0.83
N PHE A 162 2.91 1.15 -1.59
CA PHE A 162 1.84 1.94 -2.18
C PHE A 162 2.07 2.11 -3.68
N THR A 163 1.43 1.26 -4.48
CA THR A 163 1.63 1.15 -5.94
C THR A 163 0.31 1.28 -6.71
N ASN A 164 0.41 1.69 -7.98
CA ASN A 164 -0.70 1.62 -8.94
C ASN A 164 -0.88 0.23 -9.57
N ALA A 165 0.07 -0.69 -9.36
CA ALA A 165 0.02 -2.04 -9.90
C ALA A 165 -0.96 -2.94 -9.14
N ASP A 166 -1.23 -4.12 -9.69
CA ASP A 166 -2.08 -5.17 -9.10
C ASP A 166 -1.30 -6.06 -8.12
N GLU A 167 -2.04 -6.81 -7.31
CA GLU A 167 -1.47 -7.67 -6.26
C GLU A 167 -0.54 -8.76 -6.83
N ALA A 168 -0.86 -9.32 -8.01
CA ALA A 168 -0.03 -10.36 -8.60
C ALA A 168 1.34 -9.82 -9.07
N HIS A 169 1.37 -8.59 -9.60
CA HIS A 169 2.64 -7.92 -9.92
C HIS A 169 3.47 -7.68 -8.65
N VAL A 170 2.86 -7.16 -7.58
CA VAL A 170 3.55 -6.94 -6.30
C VAL A 170 4.17 -8.22 -5.77
N ALA A 171 3.42 -9.33 -5.77
CA ALA A 171 3.92 -10.62 -5.30
C ALA A 171 5.12 -11.11 -6.13
N GLN A 172 5.10 -10.94 -7.46
CA GLN A 172 6.23 -11.30 -8.31
C GLN A 172 7.46 -10.44 -8.01
N VAL A 173 7.32 -9.12 -7.91
CA VAL A 173 8.44 -8.21 -7.64
C VAL A 173 9.08 -8.51 -6.29
N LEU A 174 8.27 -8.52 -5.22
CA LEU A 174 8.78 -8.77 -3.86
C LEU A 174 9.46 -10.13 -3.77
N SER A 175 8.92 -11.16 -4.41
CA SER A 175 9.54 -12.49 -4.37
C SER A 175 10.84 -12.60 -5.14
N ARG A 176 10.92 -11.99 -6.33
CA ARG A 176 12.14 -12.01 -7.14
C ARG A 176 13.27 -11.20 -6.49
N MET A 177 12.93 -10.15 -5.76
CA MET A 177 13.88 -9.30 -5.04
C MET A 177 14.21 -9.81 -3.63
N GLY A 178 13.49 -10.81 -3.13
CA GLY A 178 13.66 -11.34 -1.78
C GLY A 178 13.30 -10.32 -0.71
N LEU A 179 12.13 -9.67 -0.84
CA LEU A 179 11.64 -8.60 0.03
C LEU A 179 10.26 -8.92 0.66
N GLU A 180 9.79 -10.16 0.57
CA GLU A 180 8.42 -10.56 0.94
C GLU A 180 8.06 -10.28 2.40
N ASP A 181 9.04 -10.30 3.29
CA ASP A 181 8.89 -10.08 4.75
C ASP A 181 9.37 -8.69 5.21
N CYS A 182 9.68 -7.78 4.28
CA CYS A 182 10.11 -6.42 4.62
C CYS A 182 8.95 -5.45 4.85
N PHE A 183 7.75 -5.76 4.36
CA PHE A 183 6.59 -4.87 4.36
C PHE A 183 5.44 -5.43 5.21
N HIS A 184 4.76 -4.54 5.93
CA HIS A 184 3.64 -4.86 6.81
C HIS A 184 2.31 -4.92 6.06
N GLY A 185 2.24 -4.32 4.87
CA GLY A 185 1.04 -4.28 4.06
C GLY A 185 1.30 -3.73 2.66
N VAL A 186 0.30 -3.89 1.80
CA VAL A 186 0.29 -3.44 0.41
C VAL A 186 -1.00 -2.67 0.15
N ILE A 187 -0.86 -1.49 -0.43
CA ILE A 187 -1.93 -0.68 -0.99
C ILE A 187 -1.70 -0.66 -2.50
N CYS A 188 -2.45 -1.49 -3.20
CA CYS A 188 -2.35 -1.70 -4.65
C CYS A 188 -3.69 -1.37 -5.33
N PHE A 189 -3.80 -1.70 -6.62
CA PHE A 189 -5.01 -1.49 -7.41
C PHE A 189 -6.27 -2.02 -6.71
N GLU A 190 -6.26 -3.27 -6.24
CA GLU A 190 -7.39 -3.95 -5.60
C GLU A 190 -7.79 -3.30 -4.28
N THR A 191 -6.80 -2.86 -3.49
CA THR A 191 -7.06 -2.17 -2.21
C THR A 191 -7.75 -0.82 -2.42
N LEU A 192 -7.39 -0.11 -3.49
CA LEU A 192 -7.99 1.19 -3.83
C LEU A 192 -9.29 1.07 -4.61
N ASN A 193 -9.47 -0.02 -5.36
CA ASN A 193 -10.57 -0.25 -6.29
C ASN A 193 -11.25 -1.59 -6.01
N PRO A 194 -11.79 -1.79 -4.78
CA PRO A 194 -12.45 -3.05 -4.46
C PRO A 194 -13.64 -3.26 -5.39
N PRO A 195 -13.93 -4.51 -5.79
CA PRO A 195 -15.11 -4.80 -6.58
C PRO A 195 -16.37 -4.30 -5.84
N PRO A 196 -17.42 -3.90 -6.57
CA PRO A 196 -18.67 -3.51 -5.94
C PRO A 196 -19.13 -4.63 -5.00
N SER A 197 -19.38 -4.31 -3.74
CA SER A 197 -19.98 -5.27 -2.83
C SER A 197 -21.33 -5.69 -3.40
N GLU A 198 -21.56 -7.01 -3.56
CA GLU A 198 -22.87 -7.48 -3.99
C GLU A 198 -23.94 -6.90 -3.05
N PRO A 199 -25.06 -6.38 -3.56
CA PRO A 199 -26.13 -5.93 -2.70
C PRO A 199 -26.57 -7.11 -1.84
N VAL A 200 -26.50 -6.93 -0.52
CA VAL A 200 -26.98 -7.90 0.46
C VAL A 200 -28.41 -8.27 0.08
N LYS A 201 -28.60 -9.51 -0.42
CA LYS A 201 -29.94 -10.06 -0.64
C LYS A 201 -30.55 -10.27 0.74
N ILE A 202 -31.31 -9.29 1.21
CA ILE A 202 -32.18 -9.44 2.37
C ILE A 202 -33.19 -10.54 2.00
N LYS A 203 -33.01 -11.73 2.54
CA LYS A 203 -34.03 -12.77 2.52
C LYS A 203 -34.98 -12.52 3.70
N ASP A 204 -36.22 -12.24 3.33
CA ASP A 204 -37.47 -12.38 4.09
C ASP A 204 -37.61 -11.66 5.45
N GLY A 205 -38.49 -10.66 5.47
CA GLY A 205 -39.46 -10.52 6.56
C GLY A 205 -39.49 -9.19 7.32
N THR A 206 -40.25 -8.22 6.78
CA THR A 206 -40.97 -7.14 7.47
C THR A 206 -40.20 -6.13 8.34
N VAL A 207 -40.10 -4.87 7.88
CA VAL A 207 -40.64 -3.68 8.58
C VAL A 207 -40.93 -2.58 7.53
N GLU A 208 -42.18 -2.13 7.47
CA GLU A 208 -42.61 -0.92 6.75
C GLU A 208 -42.07 0.34 7.44
N VAL A 209 -41.39 1.24 6.72
CA VAL A 209 -41.34 2.67 7.07
C VAL A 209 -41.39 3.52 5.80
N LYS A 210 -42.37 4.41 5.79
CA LYS A 210 -42.80 5.38 4.76
C LYS A 210 -41.69 6.10 3.99
N ASP A 211 -41.87 6.18 2.68
CA ASP A 211 -41.10 7.02 1.74
C ASP A 211 -41.20 8.53 2.05
N PRO A 212 -40.11 9.29 1.86
CA PRO A 212 -40.15 10.70 1.46
C PRO A 212 -39.56 10.92 0.05
N PRO A 213 -39.83 12.09 -0.58
CA PRO A 213 -40.23 12.18 -1.97
C PRO A 213 -39.09 12.10 -2.98
N GLU A 214 -39.44 11.58 -4.16
CA GLU A 214 -38.66 11.56 -5.39
C GLU A 214 -37.97 12.90 -5.69
N MET A 215 -36.67 12.84 -5.95
CA MET A 215 -35.96 13.89 -6.67
C MET A 215 -35.12 13.28 -7.79
N ASN A 216 -35.70 13.38 -8.98
CA ASN A 216 -35.11 13.37 -10.32
C ASN A 216 -34.10 12.27 -10.71
N ASN A 217 -34.64 11.40 -11.57
CA ASN A 217 -33.98 10.60 -12.59
C ASN A 217 -32.84 11.34 -13.30
N GLY A 218 -31.63 10.94 -12.95
CA GLY A 218 -30.46 11.02 -13.80
C GLY A 218 -29.65 9.76 -13.53
N THR A 219 -30.01 8.66 -14.16
CA THR A 219 -29.21 7.42 -14.24
C THR A 219 -27.94 7.70 -15.02
N SER A 220 -27.06 8.54 -14.46
CA SER A 220 -25.64 8.47 -14.72
C SER A 220 -25.17 7.24 -13.97
N SER A 221 -25.07 6.12 -14.69
CA SER A 221 -24.17 5.04 -14.33
C SER A 221 -22.87 5.71 -13.90
N ARG A 222 -22.60 5.81 -12.59
CA ARG A 222 -21.31 6.29 -12.09
C ARG A 222 -20.30 5.26 -12.58
N LYS A 223 -19.73 5.50 -13.77
CA LYS A 223 -18.58 4.78 -14.25
C LYS A 223 -17.55 4.91 -13.15
N THR A 224 -17.23 3.81 -12.50
CA THR A 224 -16.30 3.75 -11.37
C THR A 224 -14.94 4.17 -11.90
N GLN A 225 -14.60 5.43 -11.69
CA GLN A 225 -13.30 5.98 -12.00
C GLN A 225 -12.26 5.21 -11.19
N ILE A 226 -11.24 4.68 -11.87
CA ILE A 226 -10.12 4.02 -11.20
C ILE A 226 -9.40 5.05 -10.33
N LEU A 227 -9.31 4.76 -9.05
CA LEU A 227 -8.55 5.53 -8.08
C LEU A 227 -7.09 5.06 -8.10
N CYS A 228 -6.19 5.94 -8.52
CA CYS A 228 -4.76 5.65 -8.58
C CYS A 228 -3.93 6.93 -8.43
N LYS A 229 -2.64 6.80 -8.09
CA LYS A 229 -1.69 7.92 -8.12
C LYS A 229 -1.62 8.49 -9.54
N PRO A 230 -1.49 9.82 -9.74
CA PRO A 230 -1.20 10.86 -8.73
C PRO A 230 -2.45 11.58 -8.20
N SER A 231 -3.66 11.00 -8.23
CA SER A 231 -4.82 11.69 -7.62
C SER A 231 -4.58 11.91 -6.12
N VAL A 232 -4.94 13.09 -5.60
CA VAL A 232 -4.86 13.39 -4.16
C VAL A 232 -5.84 12.52 -3.39
N GLU A 233 -6.99 12.21 -3.98
CA GLU A 233 -7.97 11.28 -3.43
C GLU A 233 -7.38 9.87 -3.24
N ALA A 234 -6.48 9.42 -4.14
CA ALA A 234 -5.77 8.15 -3.99
C ALA A 234 -4.76 8.20 -2.82
N MET A 235 -4.06 9.34 -2.65
CA MET A 235 -3.17 9.56 -1.50
C MET A 235 -3.94 9.54 -0.18
N GLU A 236 -5.07 10.27 -0.12
CA GLU A 236 -5.94 10.28 1.06
C GLU A 236 -6.55 8.91 1.36
N ALA A 237 -6.91 8.15 0.33
CA ALA A 237 -7.37 6.78 0.49
C ALA A 237 -6.26 5.90 1.09
N ALA A 238 -5.03 6.00 0.59
CA ALA A 238 -3.89 5.27 1.13
C ALA A 238 -3.62 5.62 2.60
N ILE A 239 -3.67 6.91 2.97
CA ILE A 239 -3.55 7.36 4.36
C ILE A 239 -4.63 6.75 5.26
N ARG A 240 -5.89 6.76 4.81
CA ARG A 240 -7.02 6.16 5.55
C ARG A 240 -6.87 4.65 5.69
N ILE A 241 -6.51 3.95 4.61
CA ILE A 241 -6.33 2.48 4.59
C ILE A 241 -5.17 2.07 5.50
N ALA A 242 -4.05 2.79 5.45
CA ALA A 242 -2.90 2.57 6.32
C ALA A 242 -3.17 2.94 7.78
N ASN A 243 -4.18 3.80 8.04
CA ASN A 243 -4.50 4.35 9.35
C ASN A 243 -3.30 5.08 9.99
N VAL A 244 -2.71 6.02 9.25
CA VAL A 244 -1.49 6.74 9.65
C VAL A 244 -1.71 8.25 9.75
N ASP A 245 -0.90 8.94 10.56
CA ASP A 245 -0.81 10.40 10.52
C ASP A 245 0.06 10.83 9.33
N PRO A 246 -0.46 11.59 8.35
CA PRO A 246 0.32 12.00 7.20
C PRO A 246 1.56 12.84 7.59
N LYS A 247 1.49 13.61 8.69
CA LYS A 247 2.64 14.43 9.14
C LYS A 247 3.78 13.60 9.72
N LYS A 248 3.51 12.35 10.09
CA LYS A 248 4.48 11.38 10.59
C LYS A 248 4.74 10.25 9.60
N THR A 249 4.40 10.45 8.33
CA THR A 249 4.55 9.45 7.28
C THR A 249 5.43 9.99 6.16
N ILE A 250 6.43 9.19 5.76
CA ILE A 250 7.26 9.50 4.60
C ILE A 250 6.77 8.70 3.40
N PHE A 251 6.70 9.34 2.24
CA PHE A 251 6.36 8.71 0.96
C PHE A 251 7.53 8.79 -0.02
N PHE A 252 8.00 7.62 -0.47
CA PHE A 252 9.07 7.43 -1.43
C PHE A 252 8.49 7.03 -2.79
N ASP A 253 8.77 7.80 -3.84
CA ASP A 253 8.25 7.55 -5.19
C ASP A 253 9.18 8.19 -6.24
N ASP A 254 9.33 7.57 -7.41
CA ASP A 254 10.15 8.10 -8.51
C ASP A 254 9.43 9.22 -9.30
N SER A 255 8.10 9.18 -9.31
CA SER A 255 7.24 10.05 -10.09
C SER A 255 7.04 11.40 -9.40
N VAL A 256 7.54 12.45 -10.06
CA VAL A 256 7.36 13.85 -9.63
C VAL A 256 5.89 14.21 -9.38
N ARG A 257 4.97 13.64 -10.17
CA ARG A 257 3.53 13.91 -10.01
C ARG A 257 2.97 13.25 -8.76
N ASN A 258 3.39 12.01 -8.47
CA ASN A 258 2.98 11.31 -7.26
C ASN A 258 3.51 12.04 -6.03
N ILE A 259 4.77 12.48 -6.06
CA ILE A 259 5.40 13.27 -4.99
C ILE A 259 4.65 14.58 -4.72
N ALA A 260 4.29 15.33 -5.77
CA ALA A 260 3.51 16.56 -5.62
C ALA A 260 2.16 16.30 -4.91
N SER A 261 1.48 15.22 -5.28
CA SER A 261 0.19 14.85 -4.66
C SER A 261 0.34 14.31 -3.24
N GLY A 262 1.40 13.54 -2.96
CA GLY A 262 1.72 13.12 -1.60
C GLY A 262 1.97 14.32 -0.69
N LYS A 263 2.69 15.33 -1.20
CA LYS A 263 2.91 16.59 -0.48
C LYS A 263 1.61 17.35 -0.22
N ALA A 264 0.73 17.41 -1.22
CA ALA A 264 -0.59 18.03 -1.09
C ALA A 264 -1.48 17.32 -0.05
N ALA A 265 -1.33 15.99 0.08
CA ALA A 265 -2.01 15.19 1.09
C ALA A 265 -1.37 15.30 2.50
N GLY A 266 -0.31 16.10 2.66
CA GLY A 266 0.35 16.36 3.93
C GLY A 266 1.46 15.39 4.32
N LEU A 267 1.86 14.49 3.41
CA LEU A 267 2.97 13.56 3.62
C LEU A 267 4.32 14.30 3.57
N HIS A 268 5.29 13.76 4.29
CA HIS A 268 6.70 14.06 4.00
C HIS A 268 7.11 13.25 2.77
N THR A 269 7.82 13.84 1.81
CA THR A 269 8.00 13.21 0.49
C THR A 269 9.44 13.17 0.02
N VAL A 270 9.79 12.05 -0.62
CA VAL A 270 11.15 11.76 -1.06
C VAL A 270 11.10 11.28 -2.49
N VAL A 271 11.66 12.05 -3.42
CA VAL A 271 11.76 11.63 -4.81
C VAL A 271 12.95 10.69 -4.99
N VAL A 272 12.74 9.53 -5.61
CA VAL A 272 13.78 8.52 -5.83
C VAL A 272 14.24 8.51 -7.29
N GLY A 273 15.47 8.04 -7.56
CA GLY A 273 16.05 7.95 -8.90
C GLY A 273 16.70 9.24 -9.40
N ARG A 274 16.89 10.27 -8.55
CA ARG A 274 17.48 11.56 -8.94
C ARG A 274 18.15 12.30 -7.78
N SER A 275 19.12 13.15 -8.11
CA SER A 275 19.87 13.97 -7.14
C SER A 275 19.24 15.34 -6.89
N THR A 276 18.30 15.76 -7.72
CA THR A 276 17.71 17.10 -7.68
C THR A 276 16.30 17.06 -7.10
N LEU A 277 16.03 18.05 -6.23
CA LEU A 277 14.68 18.29 -5.72
C LEU A 277 13.73 18.65 -6.86
N VAL A 278 12.48 18.22 -6.71
CA VAL A 278 11.38 18.51 -7.62
C VAL A 278 10.24 19.16 -6.83
N PRO A 279 9.31 19.88 -7.49
CA PRO A 279 8.17 20.46 -6.80
C PRO A 279 7.42 19.41 -5.98
N GLY A 280 7.24 19.70 -4.69
CA GLY A 280 6.60 18.79 -3.73
C GLY A 280 7.59 17.98 -2.88
N ALA A 281 8.76 17.62 -3.41
CA ALA A 281 9.74 16.79 -2.71
C ALA A 281 10.43 17.54 -1.56
N ASP A 282 10.52 16.91 -0.39
CA ASP A 282 11.32 17.38 0.73
C ASP A 282 12.77 16.90 0.62
N HIS A 283 12.98 15.69 0.11
CA HIS A 283 14.30 15.12 -0.16
C HIS A 283 14.36 14.48 -1.55
N ALA A 284 15.59 14.31 -2.06
CA ALA A 284 15.86 13.60 -3.31
C ALA A 284 16.96 12.56 -3.11
N LEU A 285 16.73 11.35 -3.62
CA LEU A 285 17.67 10.23 -3.54
C LEU A 285 18.00 9.74 -4.95
N ASN A 286 19.29 9.59 -5.26
CA ASN A 286 19.71 8.92 -6.50
C ASN A 286 19.28 7.45 -6.52
N SER A 287 19.31 6.80 -5.36
CA SER A 287 18.84 5.43 -5.16
C SER A 287 18.19 5.31 -3.80
N ILE A 288 17.22 4.41 -3.68
CA ILE A 288 16.60 4.04 -2.40
C ILE A 288 17.64 3.54 -1.37
N HIS A 289 18.79 3.06 -1.83
CA HIS A 289 19.91 2.66 -0.99
C HIS A 289 20.54 3.80 -0.18
N ASN A 290 20.34 5.06 -0.61
CA ASN A 290 20.89 6.24 0.05
C ASN A 290 20.00 6.79 1.17
N ILE A 291 18.90 6.12 1.54
CA ILE A 291 17.98 6.63 2.59
C ILE A 291 18.71 6.97 3.88
N LYS A 292 19.63 6.11 4.34
CA LYS A 292 20.32 6.31 5.63
C LYS A 292 21.18 7.57 5.66
N GLU A 293 21.77 7.95 4.54
CA GLU A 293 22.59 9.16 4.43
C GLU A 293 21.72 10.42 4.37
N ALA A 294 20.57 10.33 3.72
CA ALA A 294 19.69 11.48 3.49
C ALA A 294 18.67 11.73 4.61
N LEU A 295 18.29 10.67 5.31
CA LEU A 295 17.24 10.65 6.34
C LEU A 295 17.69 9.81 7.56
N PRO A 296 18.80 10.19 8.24
CA PRO A 296 19.28 9.47 9.41
C PRO A 296 18.26 9.42 10.55
N GLU A 297 17.32 10.37 10.60
CA GLU A 297 16.27 10.46 11.62
C GLU A 297 15.29 9.28 11.62
N ILE A 298 15.26 8.48 10.57
CA ILE A 298 14.52 7.21 10.54
C ILE A 298 15.07 6.24 11.61
N TRP A 299 16.32 6.41 12.05
CA TRP A 299 16.99 5.59 13.04
C TRP A 299 17.32 6.31 14.37
N GLU A 300 17.00 7.60 14.51
CA GLU A 300 17.46 8.41 15.65
C GLU A 300 16.91 7.95 17.02
N ASP A 301 15.71 7.37 17.07
CA ASP A 301 15.14 6.84 18.32
C ASP A 301 15.90 5.61 18.87
N GLU A 302 16.68 4.90 18.03
CA GLU A 302 17.53 3.79 18.49
C GLU A 302 18.81 4.30 19.17
N VAL A 303 19.34 5.44 18.72
CA VAL A 303 20.63 5.97 19.21
C VAL A 303 20.48 6.52 20.62
N GLU A 304 19.43 7.29 20.89
CA GLU A 304 19.17 7.81 22.25
C GLU A 304 18.91 6.67 23.25
N HIS A 305 18.18 5.63 22.84
CA HIS A 305 17.93 4.47 23.71
C HIS A 305 19.18 3.63 23.96
N LEU A 306 20.05 3.42 22.96
CA LEU A 306 21.33 2.72 23.15
C LEU A 306 22.30 3.54 24.01
N GLU A 307 22.39 4.84 23.81
CA GLU A 307 23.24 5.72 24.63
C GLU A 307 22.78 5.77 26.09
N GLN A 308 21.47 5.84 26.35
CA GLN A 308 20.92 5.79 27.70
C GLN A 308 21.15 4.43 28.38
N VAL A 309 21.04 3.32 27.65
CA VAL A 309 21.30 1.97 28.20
C VAL A 309 22.78 1.80 28.55
N ILE A 310 23.69 2.25 27.68
CA ILE A 310 25.14 2.22 27.92
C ILE A 310 25.50 3.06 29.16
N GLN A 311 24.97 4.28 29.26
CA GLN A 311 25.19 5.14 30.43
C GLN A 311 24.65 4.54 31.74
N SER A 312 23.51 3.83 31.71
CA SER A 312 22.97 3.19 32.92
C SER A 312 23.78 1.98 33.40
N SER A 313 24.51 1.32 32.49
CA SER A 313 25.33 0.14 32.81
C SER A 313 26.71 0.47 33.40
N ALA A 314 27.15 1.73 33.28
CA ALA A 314 28.40 2.23 33.82
C ALA A 314 28.23 2.80 35.24
N VAL A 315 27.90 1.95 36.22
CA VAL A 315 28.00 2.33 37.65
C VAL A 315 29.42 2.02 38.13
N GLU A 316 30.17 3.09 38.45
CA GLU A 316 31.52 3.05 39.00
C GLU A 316 31.62 2.13 40.23
N THR A 317 32.45 1.09 40.12
CA THR A 317 32.88 0.33 41.30
C THR A 317 33.97 1.14 42.01
N VAL A 318 33.56 1.91 43.02
CA VAL A 318 34.51 2.59 43.91
C VAL A 318 35.14 1.55 44.83
N VAL A 319 36.42 1.24 44.58
CA VAL A 319 37.25 0.45 45.50
C VAL A 319 37.70 1.38 46.62
N LEU A 320 37.14 1.21 47.83
CA LEU A 320 37.62 1.87 49.04
C LEU A 320 38.89 1.14 49.52
N ALA A 321 40.00 1.86 49.60
CA ALA A 321 41.26 1.43 50.21
C ALA A 321 41.42 2.05 51.61
#